data_AF-A0A947FM95-F1
#
_entry.id   AF-A0A947FM95-F1
#
_cell.length_a   1.000
_cell.length_b   1.000
_cell.length_c   1.000
_cell.angle_alpha   90.00
_cell.angle_beta   90.00
_cell.angle_gamma   90.00
#
_symmetry.space_group_name_H-M   'P 1'
#
loop_
_entity.id
_entity.type
_entity.pdbx_description
1 polymer ?
#
loop_
_entity_poly.entity_id
_entity_poly.type
_entity_poly.pdbx_seq_one_letter_code
_entity_poly.pdbx_strand_id
1 'polypeptide(L)' 'TMQAMAPEEQMEVITEQAQRRDRLQQEIKKLSESRSNFIKEKVAAEGGAEDSLDEKIYRAVKDQAAAIGLTYDSDSASY' A
#
# COMPACT_ATOMS: atom_id res chain seq x y z
N THR A 1 -11.35 -36.26 17.29
CA THR A 1 -11.32 -35.46 16.05
C THR A 1 -12.73 -34.95 15.79
N MET A 2 -12.95 -33.91 14.96
CA MET A 2 -14.31 -33.47 14.60
C MET A 2 -15.18 -34.63 14.10
N GLN A 3 -14.58 -35.62 13.44
CA GLN A 3 -15.24 -36.82 12.96
C GLN A 3 -15.87 -37.71 14.06
N ALA A 4 -15.49 -37.53 15.32
CA ALA A 4 -16.03 -38.28 16.46
C ALA A 4 -17.18 -37.55 17.18
N MET A 5 -17.50 -36.31 16.79
CA MET A 5 -18.58 -35.51 17.36
C MET A 5 -19.93 -35.88 16.72
N ALA A 6 -21.03 -35.59 17.41
CA ALA A 6 -22.36 -35.67 16.81
C ALA A 6 -22.50 -34.66 15.65
N PRO A 7 -23.34 -34.93 14.63
CA PRO A 7 -23.50 -34.02 13.48
C PRO A 7 -23.85 -32.57 13.87
N GLU A 8 -24.62 -32.38 14.93
CA GLU A 8 -25.00 -31.06 15.45
C GLU A 8 -23.78 -30.32 16.01
N GLU A 9 -22.99 -30.98 16.86
CA GLU A 9 -21.74 -30.44 17.42
C GLU A 9 -20.72 -30.10 16.31
N GLN A 10 -20.66 -30.91 15.24
CA GLN A 10 -19.82 -30.60 14.08
C GLN A 10 -20.29 -29.32 13.38
N MET A 11 -21.60 -29.15 13.22
CA MET A 11 -22.19 -27.98 12.56
C MET A 11 -21.97 -26.70 13.36
N GLU A 12 -22.04 -26.78 14.69
CA GLU A 12 -21.70 -25.66 15.58
C GLU A 12 -20.25 -25.22 15.37
N VAL A 13 -19.29 -26.16 15.41
CA VAL A 13 -17.87 -25.85 15.16
C VAL A 13 -17.66 -25.23 13.79
N ILE A 14 -18.29 -25.76 12.73
CA ILE A 14 -18.18 -25.20 11.37
C ILE A 14 -18.71 -23.76 11.35
N THR A 15 -19.85 -23.52 12.00
CA THR A 15 -20.48 -22.20 12.06
C THR A 15 -19.61 -21.20 12.81
N GLU A 16 -19.04 -21.59 13.95
CA GLU A 16 -18.11 -20.75 14.70
C GLU A 16 -16.86 -20.39 13.89
N GLN A 17 -16.26 -21.38 13.20
CA GLN A 17 -15.09 -21.13 12.36
C GLN A 17 -15.42 -20.23 11.17
N ALA A 18 -16.60 -20.37 10.57
CA ALA A 18 -17.06 -19.50 9.50
C ALA A 18 -17.20 -18.05 10.00
N GLN A 19 -17.89 -17.83 11.11
CA GLN A 19 -18.02 -16.50 11.71
C GLN A 19 -16.66 -15.90 12.09
N ARG A 20 -15.75 -16.71 12.64
CA ARG A 20 -14.40 -16.26 12.98
C ARG A 20 -13.62 -15.83 11.74
N ARG A 21 -13.69 -16.62 10.66
CA ARG A 21 -13.05 -16.28 9.39
C ARG A 21 -13.58 -14.95 8.83
N ASP A 22 -14.90 -14.76 8.85
CA ASP A 22 -15.51 -13.55 8.32
C ASP A 22 -15.09 -12.30 9.10
N ARG A 23 -15.01 -12.39 10.45
CA ARG A 23 -14.48 -11.31 11.29
C ARG A 23 -13.03 -10.98 10.96
N LEU A 24 -12.18 -12.00 10.86
CA LEU A 24 -10.76 -11.80 10.51
C LEU A 24 -10.59 -11.15 9.13
N GLN A 25 -11.41 -11.52 8.15
CA GLN A 25 -11.38 -10.89 6.83
C GLN A 25 -11.72 -9.40 6.89
N GLN A 26 -12.72 -9.02 7.70
CA GLN A 26 -13.09 -7.62 7.91
C GLN A 26 -11.96 -6.84 8.61
N GLU A 27 -11.31 -7.42 9.61
CA GLU A 27 -10.17 -6.81 10.30
C GLU A 27 -8.97 -6.60 9.37
N ILE A 28 -8.63 -7.61 8.55
CA ILE A 28 -7.55 -7.52 7.56
C ILE A 28 -7.83 -6.41 6.55
N LYS A 29 -9.08 -6.31 6.06
CA LYS A 29 -9.48 -5.26 5.13
C LYS A 29 -9.30 -3.88 5.77
N LYS A 30 -9.82 -3.67 6.98
CA LYS A 30 -9.70 -2.40 7.71
C LYS A 30 -8.24 -2.03 7.98
N LEU A 31 -7.41 -3.00 8.36
CA LEU A 31 -5.98 -2.78 8.60
C LEU A 31 -5.26 -2.37 7.31
N SER A 32 -5.58 -3.03 6.19
CA SER A 32 -4.98 -2.73 4.88
C SER A 32 -5.35 -1.33 4.39
N GLU A 33 -6.60 -0.91 4.59
CA GLU A 33 -7.07 0.44 4.29
C GLU A 33 -6.35 1.48 5.18
N SER A 34 -6.27 1.23 6.49
CA SER A 34 -5.56 2.11 7.43
C SER A 34 -4.08 2.26 7.07
N ARG A 35 -3.39 1.15 6.75
CA ARG A 35 -2.00 1.18 6.30
C ARG A 35 -1.83 2.00 5.02
N SER A 36 -2.72 1.81 4.05
CA SER A 36 -2.65 2.51 2.77
C SER A 36 -2.84 4.01 2.95
N ASN A 37 -3.77 4.42 3.81
CA ASN A 37 -4.01 5.83 4.12
C ASN A 37 -2.82 6.45 4.86
N PHE A 38 -2.29 5.76 5.87
CA PHE A 38 -1.11 6.22 6.60
C PHE A 38 0.10 6.43 5.67
N ILE A 39 0.37 5.50 4.75
CA ILE A 39 1.46 5.63 3.79
C ILE A 39 1.23 6.85 2.88
N LYS A 40 0.01 7.04 2.37
CA LYS A 40 -0.33 8.20 1.53
C LYS A 40 -0.11 9.51 2.29
N GLU A 41 -0.57 9.60 3.53
CA GLU A 41 -0.40 10.78 4.39
C GLU A 41 1.08 11.06 4.65
N LYS A 42 1.88 10.03 4.94
CA LYS A 42 3.32 10.18 5.16
C LYS A 42 4.06 10.63 3.91
N VAL A 43 3.79 10.00 2.77
CA VAL A 43 4.37 10.40 1.49
C VAL A 43 4.01 11.85 1.16
N ALA A 44 2.75 12.24 1.34
CA ALA A 44 2.34 13.63 1.12
C ALA A 44 3.03 14.61 2.09
N ALA A 45 3.16 14.24 3.37
CA ALA A 45 3.83 15.06 4.39
C ALA A 45 5.33 15.22 4.14
N GLU A 46 5.97 14.25 3.50
CA GLU A 46 7.37 14.29 3.08
C GLU A 46 7.57 14.98 1.70
N GLY A 47 6.53 15.65 1.19
CA GLY A 47 6.55 16.45 -0.04
C GLY A 47 6.14 15.70 -1.32
N GLY A 48 5.74 14.43 -1.18
CA GLY A 48 5.18 13.64 -2.27
C GLY A 48 6.19 13.28 -3.36
N ALA A 49 5.69 13.06 -4.58
CA ALA A 49 6.53 12.73 -5.73
C ALA A 49 7.48 13.88 -6.10
N GLU A 50 7.05 15.13 -5.92
CA GLU A 50 7.84 16.31 -6.28
C GLU A 50 9.09 16.52 -5.40
N ASP A 51 9.06 16.00 -4.17
CA ASP A 51 10.17 16.05 -3.23
C ASP A 51 10.92 14.70 -3.11
N SER A 52 10.58 13.74 -3.95
CA SER A 52 11.27 12.45 -4.01
C SER A 52 12.75 12.63 -4.37
N LEU A 53 13.58 11.66 -3.96
CA LEU A 53 15.01 11.67 -4.32
C LEU A 53 15.20 11.66 -5.84
N ASP A 54 14.40 10.89 -6.56
CA ASP A 54 14.48 10.77 -8.01
C ASP A 54 14.12 12.09 -8.70
N GLU A 55 13.06 12.78 -8.27
CA GLU A 55 12.72 14.10 -8.80
C GLU A 55 13.81 15.13 -8.47
N LYS A 56 14.40 15.07 -7.27
CA LYS A 56 15.54 15.93 -6.89
C LYS A 56 16.76 15.69 -7.78
N ILE A 57 17.07 14.42 -8.08
CA ILE A 57 18.16 14.05 -8.99
C ILE A 57 17.84 14.52 -10.40
N TYR A 58 16.62 14.29 -10.89
CA TYR A 58 16.18 14.70 -12.21
C TYR A 58 16.34 16.22 -12.41
N ARG A 59 15.81 17.02 -11.48
CA ARG A 59 15.94 18.49 -11.49
C ARG A 59 17.40 18.91 -11.49
N ALA A 60 18.22 18.34 -10.59
CA ALA A 60 19.63 18.68 -10.50
C ALA A 60 20.39 18.39 -11.82
N VAL A 61 20.11 17.26 -12.47
CA VAL A 61 20.71 16.90 -13.77
C VAL A 61 20.19 17.80 -14.89
N LYS A 62 18.88 18.08 -14.94
CA LYS A 62 18.26 18.98 -15.93
C LYS A 62 18.87 20.39 -15.84
N ASP A 63 19.05 20.91 -14.64
CA ASP A 63 19.66 22.23 -14.40
C ASP A 63 21.14 22.27 -14.83
N GLN A 64 21.92 21.23 -14.49
CA GLN A 64 23.31 21.12 -14.91
C GLN A 64 23.47 20.98 -16.43
N ALA A 65 22.56 20.23 -17.08
CA ALA A 65 22.53 20.08 -18.53
C ALA A 65 22.20 21.40 -19.24
N ALA A 66 21.22 22.16 -18.71
CA ALA A 66 20.85 23.46 -19.24
C ALA A 66 22.03 24.45 -19.21
N ALA A 67 22.86 24.40 -18.17
CA ALA A 67 24.04 25.24 -18.04
C ALA A 67 25.10 25.01 -19.14
N ILE A 68 25.09 23.85 -19.80
CA ILE A 68 25.98 23.52 -20.92
C ILE A 68 25.26 23.46 -22.27
N GLY A 69 24.00 23.92 -22.33
CA GLY A 69 23.22 23.99 -23.57
C GLY A 69 22.50 22.69 -23.96
N LEU A 70 22.35 21.74 -23.04
CA LEU A 70 21.56 20.52 -23.25
C LEU A 70 20.20 20.66 -22.55
N THR A 71 19.11 20.35 -23.27
CA THR A 71 17.74 20.44 -22.73
C THR A 71 17.07 19.06 -22.71
N TYR A 72 16.39 18.77 -21.60
CA TYR A 72 15.50 17.61 -21.47
C TYR A 72 14.06 18.02 -21.79
N ASP A 73 13.37 17.21 -22.60
CA ASP A 73 11.99 17.48 -23.06
C ASP A 73 10.93 17.22 -21.98
N SER A 74 11.21 16.42 -20.96
CA SER A 74 10.25 16.12 -19.89
C SER A 74 10.36 17.10 -18.73
N ASP A 75 9.23 17.35 -18.07
CA ASP A 75 9.18 18.26 -16.92
C ASP A 75 9.44 17.57 -15.58
N SER A 76 9.37 16.23 -15.52
CA SER A 76 9.64 15.43 -14.33
C SER A 76 10.34 14.12 -14.66
N ALA A 77 10.77 13.39 -13.63
CA ALA A 77 11.09 11.98 -13.76
C ALA A 77 9.86 11.21 -14.30
N SER A 78 10.06 10.29 -15.25
CA SER A 78 9.01 9.41 -15.77
C SER A 78 9.12 8.01 -15.16
N TYR A 79 7.98 7.41 -14.84
CA TYR A 79 7.84 6.05 -14.31
C TYR A 79 6.82 5.25 -15.11
#